data_AF-A0A414BF06-F1
#
_entry.id   AF-A0A414BF06-F1
#
_cell.length_a   1.000
_cell.length_b   1.000
_cell.length_c   1.000
_cell.angle_alpha   90.00
_cell.angle_beta   90.00
_cell.angle_gamma   90.00
#
_symmetry.space_group_name_H-M   'P 1'
#
loop_
_entity.id
_entity.type
_entity.pdbx_description
1 polymer ?
#
loop_
_entity_poly.entity_id
_entity_poly.type
_entity_poly.pdbx_seq_one_letter_code
_entity_poly.pdbx_strand_id
1 'polypeptide(L)'
;MNNLESRMLEIFLSDQLFCSLYPALCFMEEQHQAPSPIKVWMEALQIKQNTEKFCRADIIIGRMFADKSQIEALCEEAVLFYMLITTGQEEKQKPTALKDALARLLLKHGELWKTLYNKIRQSEEEEELEGHYVDSCDYSKKLNQLVYLMQQELDSIKENNLDLKQAKEVVRIIVDNCMGLTSDTIEGILVPLMSTNEQYNCAFNEEVNRLKEKLGIKTETKINFEKLNDIHDNEQVHIGK
;
A
#
# COMPACT_ATOMS: atom_id res chain seq x y z
N MET A 1 -15.45 -10.98 3.43
CA MET A 1 -14.59 -9.93 4.04
C MET A 1 -14.18 -10.41 5.42
N ASN A 2 -12.88 -10.39 5.70
CA ASN A 2 -12.40 -10.58 7.07
C ASN A 2 -12.82 -9.37 7.95
N ASN A 3 -12.86 -9.52 9.28
CA ASN A 3 -13.21 -8.45 10.22
C ASN A 3 -12.40 -7.16 9.97
N LEU A 4 -11.10 -7.30 9.70
CA LEU A 4 -10.21 -6.18 9.41
C LEU A 4 -10.54 -5.46 8.09
N GLU A 5 -10.82 -6.19 7.00
CA GLU A 5 -11.21 -5.56 5.72
C GLU A 5 -12.52 -4.78 5.85
N SER A 6 -13.50 -5.32 6.60
CA SER A 6 -14.74 -4.61 6.89
C SER A 6 -14.49 -3.32 7.69
N ARG A 7 -13.63 -3.37 8.71
CA ARG A 7 -13.26 -2.18 9.50
C ARG A 7 -12.45 -1.15 8.69
N MET A 8 -11.60 -1.61 7.78
CA MET A 8 -10.89 -0.72 6.84
C MET A 8 -11.85 -0.07 5.86
N LEU A 9 -12.83 -0.83 5.34
CA LEU A 9 -13.89 -0.30 4.50
C LEU A 9 -14.67 0.78 5.22
N GLU A 10 -15.04 0.59 6.50
CA GLU A 10 -15.70 1.62 7.30
C GLU A 10 -14.86 2.91 7.42
N ILE A 11 -13.54 2.79 7.60
CA ILE A 11 -12.62 3.95 7.59
C ILE A 11 -12.66 4.65 6.23
N PHE A 12 -12.64 3.90 5.13
CA PHE A 12 -12.62 4.48 3.78
C PHE A 12 -13.96 5.07 3.36
N LEU A 13 -15.08 4.50 3.78
CA LEU A 13 -16.43 5.05 3.55
C LEU A 13 -16.65 6.41 4.24
N SER A 14 -15.80 6.80 5.19
CA SER A 14 -15.79 8.18 5.70
C SER A 14 -15.12 9.19 4.73
N ASP A 15 -14.55 8.73 3.61
CA ASP A 15 -14.01 9.56 2.54
C ASP A 15 -15.02 9.67 1.40
N GLN A 16 -15.49 10.89 1.12
CA GLN A 16 -16.44 11.09 0.03
C GLN A 16 -15.82 10.75 -1.33
N LEU A 17 -14.52 10.96 -1.53
CA LEU A 17 -13.87 10.54 -2.77
C LEU A 17 -13.90 9.01 -2.89
N PHE A 18 -13.65 8.28 -1.81
CA PHE A 18 -13.73 6.82 -1.86
C PHE A 18 -15.14 6.38 -2.24
N CYS A 19 -16.18 6.95 -1.64
CA CYS A 19 -17.58 6.67 -1.98
C CYS A 19 -17.84 6.89 -3.47
N SER A 20 -17.40 8.01 -4.03
CA SER A 20 -17.58 8.32 -5.46
C SER A 20 -16.78 7.42 -6.40
N LEU A 21 -15.68 6.81 -5.95
CA LEU A 21 -14.89 5.88 -6.76
C LEU A 21 -15.30 4.42 -6.56
N TYR A 22 -15.90 4.08 -5.41
CA TYR A 22 -16.11 2.71 -4.98
C TYR A 22 -16.96 1.88 -5.96
N PRO A 23 -18.14 2.34 -6.43
CA PRO A 23 -18.93 1.58 -7.41
C PRO A 23 -18.18 1.31 -8.72
N ALA A 24 -17.36 2.27 -9.17
CA ALA A 24 -16.55 2.10 -10.37
C ALA A 24 -15.42 1.08 -10.17
N LEU A 25 -14.79 1.06 -8.98
CA LEU A 25 -13.79 0.06 -8.62
C LEU A 25 -14.40 -1.34 -8.47
N CYS A 26 -15.58 -1.47 -7.88
CA CYS A 26 -16.33 -2.74 -7.83
C CYS A 26 -16.62 -3.26 -9.24
N PHE A 27 -17.04 -2.38 -10.16
CA PHE A 27 -17.24 -2.73 -11.56
C PHE A 27 -15.95 -3.28 -12.20
N MET A 28 -14.79 -2.67 -11.93
CA MET A 28 -13.51 -3.14 -12.45
C MET A 28 -13.10 -4.48 -11.84
N GLU A 29 -13.34 -4.70 -10.55
CA GLU A 29 -13.11 -5.99 -9.89
C GLU A 29 -13.94 -7.10 -10.55
N GLU A 30 -15.24 -6.87 -10.73
CA GLU A 30 -16.18 -7.86 -11.28
C GLU A 30 -15.95 -8.16 -12.76
N GLN A 31 -15.75 -7.11 -13.58
CA GLN A 31 -15.75 -7.25 -15.04
C GLN A 31 -14.35 -7.41 -15.64
N HIS A 32 -13.32 -6.97 -14.93
CA HIS A 32 -11.96 -6.89 -15.44
C HIS A 32 -10.92 -7.57 -14.54
N GLN A 33 -11.35 -8.30 -13.50
CA GLN A 33 -10.46 -8.99 -12.54
C GLN A 33 -9.47 -8.03 -11.88
N ALA A 34 -9.88 -6.77 -11.66
CA ALA A 34 -9.08 -5.82 -10.91
C ALA A 34 -8.95 -6.28 -9.44
N PRO A 35 -7.94 -5.80 -8.70
CA PRO A 35 -7.93 -5.96 -7.25
C PRO A 35 -9.15 -5.32 -6.60
N SER A 36 -9.44 -5.76 -5.38
CA SER A 36 -10.54 -5.18 -4.60
C SER A 36 -10.37 -3.66 -4.41
N PRO A 37 -11.48 -2.90 -4.31
CA PRO A 37 -11.44 -1.45 -4.11
C PRO A 37 -10.57 -1.03 -2.92
N ILE A 38 -10.61 -1.81 -1.83
CA ILE A 38 -9.77 -1.61 -0.64
C ILE A 38 -8.28 -1.70 -1.00
N LYS A 39 -7.88 -2.71 -1.76
CA LYS A 39 -6.49 -2.91 -2.18
C LYS A 39 -6.04 -1.80 -3.12
N VAL A 40 -6.85 -1.44 -4.12
CA VAL A 40 -6.55 -0.32 -5.04
C VAL A 40 -6.37 0.98 -4.27
N TRP A 41 -7.27 1.28 -3.32
CA TRP A 41 -7.19 2.48 -2.51
C TRP A 41 -5.94 2.53 -1.63
N MET A 42 -5.60 1.41 -0.97
CA MET A 42 -4.38 1.28 -0.17
C MET A 42 -3.11 1.50 -0.99
N GLU A 43 -3.00 0.87 -2.16
CA GLU A 43 -1.86 1.04 -3.07
C GLU A 43 -1.74 2.48 -3.56
N ALA A 44 -2.86 3.12 -3.93
CA ALA A 44 -2.88 4.51 -4.35
C ALA A 44 -2.45 5.47 -3.22
N LEU A 45 -2.89 5.23 -1.98
CA LEU A 45 -2.42 5.97 -0.80
C LEU A 45 -0.91 5.82 -0.61
N GLN A 46 -0.37 4.61 -0.81
CA GLN A 46 1.07 4.36 -0.75
C GLN A 46 1.83 5.19 -1.79
N ILE A 47 1.37 5.14 -3.04
CA ILE A 47 2.02 5.81 -4.16
C ILE A 47 1.95 7.32 -3.94
N LYS A 48 0.81 7.84 -3.45
CA LYS A 48 0.68 9.25 -3.05
C LYS A 48 1.76 9.64 -2.04
N GLN A 49 1.91 8.92 -0.95
CA GLN A 49 2.93 9.23 0.07
C GLN A 49 4.35 9.09 -0.46
N ASN A 50 4.61 8.08 -1.30
CA ASN A 50 5.91 7.94 -1.95
C ASN A 50 6.20 9.13 -2.86
N THR A 51 5.21 9.62 -3.62
CA THR A 51 5.39 10.79 -4.50
C THR A 51 5.73 12.06 -3.73
N GLU A 52 5.22 12.22 -2.50
CA GLU A 52 5.54 13.36 -1.62
C GLU A 52 7.02 13.38 -1.19
N LYS A 53 7.71 12.23 -1.21
CA LYS A 53 9.14 12.12 -0.89
C LYS A 53 10.06 12.58 -2.03
N PHE A 54 9.55 12.80 -3.24
CA PHE A 54 10.36 13.11 -4.42
C PHE A 54 10.02 14.47 -5.03
N CYS A 55 11.02 15.34 -5.18
CA CYS A 55 10.85 16.65 -5.84
C CYS A 55 10.40 16.56 -7.31
N ARG A 56 10.68 15.43 -7.99
CA ARG A 56 10.32 15.16 -9.39
C ARG A 56 9.58 13.84 -9.54
N ALA A 57 8.53 13.67 -8.74
CA ALA A 57 7.65 12.51 -8.79
C ALA A 57 7.12 12.23 -10.21
N ASP A 58 6.92 13.27 -11.03
CA ASP A 58 6.49 13.19 -12.43
C ASP A 58 7.40 12.34 -13.33
N ILE A 59 8.70 12.26 -13.02
CA ILE A 59 9.66 11.47 -13.82
C ILE A 59 9.59 9.99 -13.44
N ILE A 60 9.29 9.69 -12.18
CA ILE A 60 9.36 8.33 -11.64
C ILE A 60 8.00 7.65 -11.54
N ILE A 61 6.90 8.39 -11.66
CA ILE A 61 5.54 7.88 -11.45
C ILE A 61 5.24 6.67 -12.34
N GLY A 62 5.63 6.70 -13.61
CA GLY A 62 5.42 5.55 -14.51
C GLY A 62 6.20 4.29 -14.09
N ARG A 63 7.30 4.44 -13.35
CA ARG A 63 8.04 3.28 -12.80
C ARG A 63 7.35 2.67 -11.60
N MET A 64 6.56 3.46 -10.86
CA MET A 64 5.81 2.97 -9.69
C MET A 64 4.69 2.00 -10.10
N PHE A 65 4.27 2.01 -11.37
CA PHE A 65 3.27 1.11 -11.93
C PHE A 65 3.85 0.02 -12.86
N ALA A 66 5.16 0.01 -13.10
CA ALA A 66 5.76 -0.78 -14.18
C ALA A 66 5.61 -2.30 -13.99
N ASP A 67 5.54 -2.77 -12.74
CA ASP A 67 5.44 -4.19 -12.41
C ASP A 67 3.98 -4.67 -12.25
N LYS A 68 3.00 -3.76 -12.41
CA LYS A 68 1.58 -4.03 -12.22
C LYS A 68 0.92 -4.44 -13.53
N SER A 69 -0.14 -5.23 -13.44
CA SER A 69 -0.97 -5.53 -14.62
C SER A 69 -1.63 -4.25 -15.16
N GLN A 70 -2.05 -4.27 -16.43
CA GLN A 70 -2.69 -3.12 -17.07
C GLN A 70 -3.93 -2.63 -16.31
N ILE A 71 -4.70 -3.55 -15.73
CA ILE A 71 -5.93 -3.24 -14.98
C ILE A 71 -5.60 -2.68 -13.59
N GLU A 72 -4.62 -3.28 -12.90
CA GLU A 72 -4.11 -2.77 -11.62
C GLU A 72 -3.59 -1.34 -11.76
N ALA A 73 -2.70 -1.12 -12.72
CA ALA A 73 -2.13 0.20 -13.00
C ALA A 73 -3.24 1.23 -13.29
N LEU A 74 -4.20 0.90 -14.16
CA LEU A 74 -5.30 1.80 -14.49
C LEU A 74 -6.11 2.23 -13.25
N CYS A 75 -6.50 1.28 -12.40
CA CYS A 75 -7.34 1.56 -11.25
C CYS A 75 -6.59 2.43 -10.23
N GLU A 76 -5.33 2.10 -9.96
CA GLU A 76 -4.50 2.84 -9.00
C GLU A 76 -4.08 4.22 -9.52
N GLU A 77 -3.75 4.35 -10.81
CA GLU A 77 -3.49 5.64 -11.46
C GLU A 77 -4.71 6.56 -11.38
N ALA A 78 -5.91 6.01 -11.60
CA ALA A 78 -7.15 6.76 -11.51
C ALA A 78 -7.39 7.26 -10.08
N VAL A 79 -7.34 6.37 -9.09
CA VAL A 79 -7.52 6.74 -7.68
C VAL A 79 -6.48 7.79 -7.26
N LEU A 80 -5.20 7.61 -7.61
CA LEU A 80 -4.15 8.57 -7.29
C LEU A 80 -4.40 9.93 -7.96
N PHE A 81 -4.81 9.94 -9.23
CA PHE A 81 -5.14 11.17 -9.93
C PHE A 81 -6.25 11.93 -9.21
N TYR A 82 -7.31 11.22 -8.82
CA TYR A 82 -8.44 11.77 -8.07
C TYR A 82 -8.02 12.31 -6.69
N MET A 83 -7.21 11.56 -5.93
CA MET A 83 -6.67 12.02 -4.65
C MET A 83 -5.87 13.32 -4.82
N LEU A 84 -5.08 13.46 -5.90
CA LEU A 84 -4.25 14.65 -6.13
C LEU A 84 -5.04 15.88 -6.60
N ILE A 85 -6.20 15.70 -7.23
CA ILE A 85 -7.07 16.83 -7.59
C ILE A 85 -7.92 17.30 -6.41
N THR A 86 -8.29 16.40 -5.48
CA THR A 86 -9.05 16.73 -4.27
C THR A 86 -8.14 17.25 -3.16
N THR A 87 -6.88 16.81 -3.10
CA THR A 87 -5.88 17.37 -2.19
C THR A 87 -5.53 18.79 -2.63
N GLY A 88 -5.95 19.80 -1.87
CA GLY A 88 -5.46 21.16 -1.98
C GLY A 88 -6.23 22.09 -2.93
N GLN A 89 -7.46 22.45 -2.55
CA GLN A 89 -8.16 23.62 -3.12
C GLN A 89 -7.40 24.96 -2.96
N GLU A 90 -6.24 24.99 -2.29
CA GLU A 90 -5.41 26.19 -2.08
C GLU A 90 -4.29 26.37 -3.13
N GLU A 91 -3.85 25.35 -3.88
CA GLU A 91 -2.84 25.49 -4.95
C GLU A 91 -3.47 25.63 -6.36
N LYS A 92 -4.52 26.45 -6.48
CA LYS A 92 -5.33 26.67 -7.69
C LYS A 92 -4.58 27.15 -8.97
N GLN A 93 -3.25 27.25 -8.96
CA GLN A 93 -2.48 27.84 -10.08
C GLN A 93 -1.27 27.04 -10.60
N LYS A 94 -1.01 25.81 -10.16
CA LYS A 94 0.02 24.98 -10.83
C LYS A 94 -0.58 23.71 -11.44
N PRO A 95 -0.44 23.49 -12.75
CA PRO A 95 -0.32 22.14 -13.27
C PRO A 95 0.91 21.56 -12.58
N THR A 96 0.72 20.71 -11.58
CA THR A 96 1.84 19.94 -11.04
C THR A 96 2.20 18.94 -12.12
N ALA A 97 3.44 18.93 -12.59
CA ALA A 97 3.89 18.04 -13.68
C ALA A 97 3.51 16.56 -13.45
N LEU A 98 3.26 16.18 -12.19
CA LEU A 98 2.72 14.90 -11.78
C LEU A 98 1.28 14.65 -12.27
N LYS A 99 0.37 15.63 -12.16
CA LYS A 99 -1.00 15.52 -12.71
C LYS A 99 -0.97 15.30 -14.22
N ASP A 100 -0.11 16.04 -14.94
CA ASP A 100 0.07 15.86 -16.39
C ASP A 100 0.72 14.53 -16.75
N ALA A 101 1.63 14.03 -15.92
CA ALA A 101 2.21 12.70 -16.10
C ALA A 101 1.14 11.61 -15.91
N LEU A 102 0.35 11.68 -14.85
CA LEU A 102 -0.75 10.73 -14.57
C LEU A 102 -1.83 10.78 -15.65
N ALA A 103 -2.26 11.98 -16.07
CA ALA A 103 -3.23 12.11 -17.16
C ALA A 103 -2.72 11.44 -18.45
N ARG A 104 -1.42 11.56 -18.75
CA ARG A 104 -0.81 10.87 -19.90
C ARG A 104 -0.75 9.35 -19.72
N LEU A 105 -0.61 8.83 -18.50
CA LEU A 105 -0.68 7.39 -18.24
C LEU A 105 -2.11 6.88 -18.45
N LEU A 106 -3.10 7.53 -17.83
CA LEU A 106 -4.52 7.22 -18.01
C LEU A 106 -4.94 7.21 -19.48
N LEU A 107 -4.51 8.20 -20.26
CA LEU A 107 -4.80 8.26 -21.70
C LEU A 107 -4.22 7.08 -22.50
N LYS A 108 -3.11 6.46 -22.05
CA LYS A 108 -2.55 5.27 -22.70
C LYS A 108 -3.41 4.03 -22.53
N HIS A 109 -4.27 3.99 -21.51
CA HIS A 109 -5.20 2.88 -21.32
C HIS A 109 -6.40 2.91 -22.29
N GLY A 110 -6.59 4.01 -23.03
CA GLY A 110 -7.55 4.09 -24.13
C GLY A 110 -8.99 3.84 -23.68
N GLU A 111 -9.66 2.85 -24.29
CA GLU A 111 -11.07 2.54 -23.99
C GLU A 111 -11.29 2.07 -22.56
N LEU A 112 -10.33 1.39 -21.94
CA LEU A 112 -10.47 0.96 -20.53
C LEU A 112 -10.57 2.17 -19.60
N TRP A 113 -9.77 3.21 -19.85
CA TRP A 113 -9.88 4.46 -19.09
C TRP A 113 -11.23 5.14 -19.32
N LYS A 114 -11.73 5.19 -20.56
CA LYS A 114 -13.06 5.77 -20.84
C LYS A 114 -14.17 5.03 -20.10
N THR A 115 -14.14 3.71 -20.09
CA THR A 115 -15.12 2.90 -19.35
C THR A 115 -15.07 3.19 -17.86
N LEU A 116 -13.88 3.18 -17.25
CA LEU A 116 -13.70 3.50 -15.84
C LEU A 116 -14.17 4.92 -15.52
N TYR A 117 -13.73 5.90 -16.32
CA TYR A 117 -14.10 7.31 -16.15
C TYR A 117 -15.61 7.53 -16.21
N ASN A 118 -16.30 6.92 -17.17
CA ASN A 118 -17.76 7.03 -17.26
C ASN A 118 -18.46 6.43 -16.03
N LYS A 119 -17.93 5.35 -15.47
CA LYS A 119 -18.46 4.74 -14.24
C LYS A 119 -18.22 5.62 -13.02
N ILE A 120 -17.05 6.26 -12.94
CA ILE A 120 -16.76 7.25 -11.89
C ILE A 120 -17.72 8.43 -12.01
N ARG A 121 -17.88 9.01 -13.20
CA ARG A 121 -18.82 10.13 -13.43
C ARG A 121 -20.26 9.80 -13.05
N GLN A 122 -20.72 8.59 -13.39
CA GLN A 122 -22.04 8.13 -12.99
C GLN A 122 -22.18 8.12 -11.45
N SER A 123 -21.21 7.55 -10.75
CA SER A 123 -21.23 7.49 -9.28
C SER A 123 -21.11 8.86 -8.62
N GLU A 124 -20.31 9.77 -9.18
CA GLU A 124 -20.21 11.16 -8.71
C GLU A 124 -21.57 11.87 -8.82
N GLU A 125 -22.25 11.73 -9.97
CA GLU A 125 -23.57 12.34 -10.19
C GLU A 125 -24.64 11.79 -9.23
N GLU A 126 -24.59 10.47 -8.94
CA GLU A 126 -25.48 9.84 -7.96
C GLU A 126 -25.24 10.38 -6.54
N GLU A 127 -23.99 10.49 -6.09
CA GLU A 127 -23.63 11.06 -4.78
C GLU A 127 -23.99 12.56 -4.67
N GLU A 128 -23.74 13.34 -5.73
CA GLU A 128 -24.08 14.77 -5.77
C GLU A 128 -25.60 15.00 -5.66
N LEU A 129 -26.42 14.14 -6.25
CA LEU A 129 -27.88 14.18 -6.14
C LEU A 129 -28.37 13.90 -4.72
N GLU A 130 -27.64 13.09 -3.95
CA GLU A 130 -27.90 12.85 -2.52
C GLU A 130 -27.37 13.97 -1.61
N GLY A 131 -26.69 14.97 -2.19
CA GLY A 131 -26.12 16.10 -1.47
C GLY A 131 -24.73 15.81 -0.88
N HIS A 132 -24.09 14.73 -1.30
CA HIS A 132 -22.74 14.38 -0.91
C HIS A 132 -21.73 14.91 -1.94
N TYR A 133 -20.85 15.81 -1.51
CA TYR A 133 -19.86 16.45 -2.39
C TYR A 133 -18.45 16.11 -1.93
N VAL A 134 -17.57 15.82 -2.90
CA VAL A 134 -16.17 15.51 -2.61
C VAL A 134 -15.48 16.75 -2.01
N ASP A 135 -15.13 16.64 -0.73
CA ASP A 135 -14.31 17.61 0.02
C ASP A 135 -12.81 17.32 -0.20
N SER A 136 -11.98 18.33 0.03
CA SER A 136 -10.58 18.16 0.36
C SER A 136 -10.39 17.19 1.53
N CYS A 137 -9.52 16.20 1.34
CA CYS A 137 -9.21 15.23 2.38
C CYS A 137 -7.73 15.31 2.76
N ASP A 138 -7.46 15.27 4.07
CA ASP A 138 -6.12 15.05 4.62
C ASP A 138 -5.87 13.56 4.80
N TYR A 139 -5.29 12.96 3.75
CA TYR A 139 -4.99 11.52 3.70
C TYR A 139 -3.95 11.07 4.75
N SER A 140 -3.21 11.99 5.39
CA SER A 140 -2.32 11.63 6.50
C SER A 140 -3.08 11.19 7.76
N LYS A 141 -4.26 11.78 8.03
CA LYS A 141 -5.11 11.39 9.16
C LYS A 141 -5.73 10.01 8.96
N LYS A 142 -6.15 9.68 7.74
CA LYS A 142 -6.70 8.35 7.41
C LYS A 142 -5.66 7.25 7.59
N LEU A 143 -4.41 7.53 7.23
CA LEU A 143 -3.31 6.62 7.48
C LEU A 143 -3.12 6.32 8.98
N ASN A 144 -3.18 7.35 9.82
CA ASN A 144 -3.07 7.17 11.28
C ASN A 144 -4.22 6.33 11.84
N GLN A 145 -5.44 6.47 11.31
CA GLN A 145 -6.58 5.62 11.69
C GLN A 145 -6.35 4.16 11.30
N LEU A 146 -5.77 3.90 10.12
CA LEU A 146 -5.41 2.54 9.71
C LEU A 146 -4.34 1.93 10.62
N VAL A 147 -3.30 2.68 10.96
CA VAL A 147 -2.26 2.21 11.92
C VAL A 147 -2.89 1.85 13.25
N TYR A 148 -3.73 2.74 13.79
CA TYR A 148 -4.41 2.51 15.05
C TYR A 148 -5.32 1.27 14.99
N LEU A 149 -6.06 1.07 13.90
CA LEU A 149 -6.87 -0.11 13.67
C LEU A 149 -6.03 -1.40 13.68
N MET A 150 -4.91 -1.42 12.95
CA MET A 150 -4.03 -2.59 12.89
C MET A 150 -3.37 -2.88 14.25
N GLN A 151 -3.04 -1.85 15.02
CA GLN A 151 -2.57 -1.99 16.40
C GLN A 151 -3.64 -2.64 17.29
N GLN A 152 -4.88 -2.15 17.23
CA GLN A 152 -5.99 -2.72 18.00
C GLN A 152 -6.25 -4.19 17.66
N GLU A 153 -6.16 -4.58 16.38
CA GLU A 153 -6.28 -5.98 15.98
C GLU A 153 -5.14 -6.82 16.57
N LEU A 154 -3.89 -6.35 16.52
CA LEU A 154 -2.76 -7.05 17.11
C LEU A 154 -2.90 -7.20 18.63
N ASP A 155 -3.38 -6.18 19.33
CA ASP A 155 -3.63 -6.24 20.77
C ASP A 155 -4.83 -7.17 21.08
N SER A 156 -5.87 -7.17 20.24
CA SER A 156 -7.01 -8.07 20.38
C SER A 156 -6.62 -9.54 20.24
N ILE A 157 -5.62 -9.88 19.41
CA ILE A 157 -5.05 -11.24 19.35
C ILE A 157 -4.52 -11.64 20.73
N LYS A 158 -3.80 -10.74 21.42
CA LYS A 158 -3.19 -10.98 22.72
C LYS A 158 -4.25 -11.09 23.81
N GLU A 159 -5.19 -10.15 23.86
CA GLU A 159 -6.21 -10.07 24.91
C GLU A 159 -7.19 -11.25 24.86
N ASN A 160 -7.56 -11.69 23.65
CA ASN A 160 -8.54 -12.76 23.46
C ASN A 160 -7.91 -14.16 23.40
N ASN A 161 -6.58 -14.29 23.48
CA ASN A 161 -5.86 -15.57 23.33
C ASN A 161 -6.33 -16.39 22.13
N LEU A 162 -6.37 -15.75 20.95
CA LEU A 162 -6.79 -16.42 19.72
C LEU A 162 -5.92 -17.65 19.47
N ASP A 163 -6.51 -18.71 18.93
CA ASP A 163 -5.71 -19.89 18.55
C ASP A 163 -4.72 -19.53 17.43
N LEU A 164 -3.63 -20.29 17.32
CA LEU A 164 -2.54 -19.99 16.39
C LEU A 164 -3.02 -19.86 14.93
N LYS A 165 -4.04 -20.61 14.51
CA LYS A 165 -4.53 -20.55 13.13
C LYS A 165 -5.25 -19.23 12.88
N GLN A 166 -6.11 -18.81 13.80
CA GLN A 166 -6.79 -17.51 13.74
C GLN A 166 -5.79 -16.35 13.81
N ALA A 167 -4.84 -16.41 14.75
CA ALA A 167 -3.82 -15.38 14.89
C ALA A 167 -2.95 -15.25 13.64
N LYS A 168 -2.55 -16.38 13.01
CA LYS A 168 -1.82 -16.38 11.73
C LYS A 168 -2.59 -15.67 10.62
N GLU A 169 -3.89 -15.90 10.53
CA GLU A 169 -4.71 -15.28 9.50
C GLU A 169 -4.81 -13.76 9.68
N VAL A 170 -5.05 -13.30 10.92
CA VAL A 170 -5.09 -11.85 11.22
C VAL A 170 -3.73 -11.21 10.96
N VAL A 171 -2.64 -11.80 11.45
CA VAL A 171 -1.27 -11.28 11.25
C VAL A 171 -0.92 -11.20 9.77
N ARG A 172 -1.23 -12.24 8.99
CA ARG A 172 -1.00 -12.25 7.54
C ARG A 172 -1.74 -11.09 6.88
N ILE A 173 -3.00 -10.88 7.21
CA ILE A 173 -3.82 -9.81 6.60
C ILE A 173 -3.29 -8.43 7.01
N ILE A 174 -2.88 -8.24 8.26
CA ILE A 174 -2.24 -7.00 8.71
C ILE A 174 -0.96 -6.74 7.91
N VAL A 175 -0.09 -7.74 7.79
CA VAL A 175 1.18 -7.61 7.07
C VAL A 175 0.97 -7.35 5.59
N ASP A 176 0.04 -8.06 4.95
CA ASP A 176 -0.30 -7.85 3.54
C ASP A 176 -0.84 -6.42 3.31
N ASN A 177 -1.66 -5.88 4.21
CA ASN A 177 -2.10 -4.49 4.15
C ASN A 177 -0.96 -3.49 4.44
N CYS A 178 -0.04 -3.82 5.34
CA CYS A 178 1.17 -3.02 5.59
C CYS A 178 2.12 -2.97 4.39
N MET A 179 2.06 -3.95 3.47
CA MET A 179 2.82 -3.88 2.23
C MET A 179 2.36 -2.72 1.34
N GLY A 180 1.17 -2.18 1.56
CA GLY A 180 0.67 -0.95 0.95
C GLY A 180 1.01 0.33 1.73
N LEU A 181 1.83 0.28 2.79
CA LEU A 181 2.11 1.44 3.65
C LEU A 181 3.56 1.94 3.48
N THR A 182 3.84 3.17 3.94
CA THR A 182 5.21 3.71 3.95
C THR A 182 6.01 3.22 5.14
N SER A 183 7.34 3.35 5.06
CA SER A 183 8.28 2.99 6.12
C SER A 183 7.86 3.53 7.49
N ASP A 184 7.55 4.82 7.55
CA ASP A 184 7.30 5.53 8.80
C ASP A 184 5.99 5.03 9.46
N THR A 185 5.04 4.62 8.63
CA THR A 185 3.76 4.01 9.06
C THR A 185 3.94 2.57 9.52
N ILE A 186 4.76 1.80 8.82
CA ILE A 186 5.04 0.39 9.15
C ILE A 186 5.82 0.28 10.46
N GLU A 187 6.69 1.24 10.77
CA GLU A 187 7.42 1.28 12.04
C GLU A 187 6.45 1.28 13.24
N GLY A 188 5.32 1.98 13.13
CA GLY A 188 4.24 1.98 14.14
C GLY A 188 3.54 0.62 14.32
N ILE A 189 3.65 -0.30 13.35
CA ILE A 189 3.02 -1.63 13.39
C ILE A 189 4.04 -2.72 13.71
N LEU A 190 5.30 -2.54 13.31
CA LEU A 190 6.37 -3.52 13.51
C LEU A 190 6.58 -3.85 14.99
N VAL A 191 6.60 -2.85 15.87
CA VAL A 191 6.80 -3.06 17.31
C VAL A 191 5.66 -3.86 17.94
N PRO A 192 4.37 -3.48 17.76
CA PRO A 192 3.24 -4.32 18.16
C PRO A 192 3.29 -5.75 17.63
N LEU A 193 3.64 -5.93 16.34
CA LEU A 193 3.73 -7.24 15.70
C LEU A 193 4.85 -8.11 16.32
N MET A 194 6.03 -7.54 16.56
CA MET A 194 7.13 -8.24 17.22
C MET A 194 6.73 -8.71 18.63
N SER A 195 6.03 -7.85 19.39
CA SER A 195 5.48 -8.22 20.70
C SER A 195 4.46 -9.36 20.60
N THR A 196 3.55 -9.33 19.62
CA THR A 196 2.62 -10.46 19.36
C THR A 196 3.38 -11.72 18.98
N ASN A 197 4.42 -11.61 18.14
CA ASN A 197 5.24 -12.73 17.71
C ASN A 197 5.97 -13.42 18.85
N GLU A 198 6.50 -12.66 19.81
CA GLU A 198 7.13 -13.21 21.02
C GLU A 198 6.14 -14.05 21.85
N GLN A 199 4.91 -13.58 22.02
CA GLN A 199 3.87 -14.31 22.76
C GLN A 199 3.48 -15.63 22.09
N TYR A 200 3.54 -15.68 20.75
CA TYR A 200 3.25 -16.88 19.96
C TYR A 200 4.50 -17.71 19.65
N ASN A 201 5.54 -17.64 20.49
CA ASN A 201 6.78 -18.42 20.33
C ASN A 201 7.43 -18.25 18.95
N CYS A 202 7.45 -17.01 18.44
CA CYS A 202 8.05 -16.63 17.17
C CYS A 202 7.38 -17.26 15.93
N ALA A 203 6.09 -17.58 16.01
CA ALA A 203 5.34 -18.24 14.94
C ALA A 203 5.06 -17.36 13.70
N PHE A 204 5.34 -16.06 13.75
CA PHE A 204 5.15 -15.06 12.69
C PHE A 204 6.47 -14.41 12.22
N ASN A 205 7.59 -15.12 12.37
CA ASN A 205 8.91 -14.61 11.97
C ASN A 205 8.98 -14.22 10.48
N GLU A 206 8.27 -14.95 9.62
CA GLU A 206 8.23 -14.66 8.19
C GLU A 206 7.56 -13.30 7.93
N GLU A 207 6.41 -13.06 8.56
CA GLU A 207 5.68 -11.81 8.46
C GLU A 207 6.44 -10.62 9.05
N VAL A 208 7.10 -10.81 10.21
CA VAL A 208 8.01 -9.80 10.79
C VAL A 208 9.16 -9.49 9.85
N ASN A 209 9.76 -10.51 9.22
CA ASN A 209 10.87 -10.31 8.29
C ASN A 209 10.43 -9.59 7.02
N ARG A 210 9.24 -9.90 6.47
CA ARG A 210 8.67 -9.17 5.33
C ARG A 210 8.55 -7.66 5.61
N LEU A 211 8.08 -7.28 6.81
CA LEU A 211 8.01 -5.86 7.19
C LEU A 211 9.40 -5.23 7.40
N LYS A 212 10.35 -5.96 8.01
CA LYS A 212 11.73 -5.49 8.17
C LYS A 212 12.43 -5.26 6.83
N GLU A 213 12.26 -6.18 5.88
CA GLU A 213 12.78 -6.06 4.52
C GLU A 213 12.20 -4.84 3.81
N LYS A 214 10.89 -4.61 3.94
CA LYS A 214 10.23 -3.41 3.40
C LYS A 214 10.75 -2.11 4.02
N LEU A 215 11.15 -2.14 5.29
CA LEU A 215 11.80 -1.03 5.98
C LEU A 215 13.30 -0.85 5.63
N GLY A 216 13.88 -1.77 4.86
CA GLY A 216 15.33 -1.80 4.62
C GLY A 216 16.15 -2.14 5.87
N ILE A 217 15.51 -2.68 6.93
CA ILE A 217 16.20 -3.17 8.12
C ILE A 217 16.83 -4.51 7.77
N LYS A 218 18.16 -4.60 7.83
CA LYS A 218 18.87 -5.87 7.63
C LYS A 218 18.33 -6.92 8.61
N THR A 219 17.76 -7.99 8.08
CA THR A 219 17.40 -9.17 8.87
C THR A 219 18.70 -9.91 9.23
N GLU A 220 18.87 -10.30 10.50
CA GLU A 220 20.03 -11.09 10.94
C GLU A 220 20.07 -12.39 10.13
N THR A 221 21.03 -12.46 9.20
CA THR A 221 21.25 -13.65 8.39
C THR A 221 21.91 -14.69 9.30
N LYS A 222 21.19 -15.76 9.66
CA LYS A 222 21.83 -16.96 10.22
C LYS A 222 22.60 -17.69 9.12
N ILE A 223 23.74 -17.15 8.73
CA ILE A 223 24.71 -17.87 7.92
C ILE A 223 25.54 -18.72 8.88
N ASN A 224 25.20 -20.00 8.98
CA ASN A 224 26.13 -20.99 9.52
C ASN A 224 27.26 -21.16 8.51
N PHE A 225 28.38 -20.47 8.72
CA PHE A 225 29.63 -20.83 8.06
C PHE A 225 30.12 -22.13 8.72
N GLU A 226 29.75 -23.27 8.15
CA GLU A 226 30.56 -24.48 8.36
C GLU A 226 31.97 -24.18 7.84
N LYS A 227 32.94 -24.29 8.75
CA LYS A 227 34.37 -24.07 8.61
C LYS A 227 34.89 -24.22 7.17
N LEU A 228 35.22 -23.10 6.55
CA LEU A 228 36.23 -23.02 5.49
C LEU A 228 37.61 -23.16 6.14
N ASN A 229 37.99 -24.38 6.50
CA ASN A 229 39.39 -24.76 6.60
C ASN A 229 39.78 -25.47 5.30
N ASP A 230 41.03 -25.29 4.90
CA ASP A 230 41.71 -25.90 3.75
C ASP A 230 41.63 -25.16 2.42
N ILE A 231 42.21 -23.95 2.35
CA ILE A 231 43.10 -23.61 1.23
C ILE A 231 44.23 -22.69 1.72
N HIS A 232 45.21 -23.26 2.43
CA HIS A 232 46.56 -22.70 2.51
C HIS A 232 47.55 -23.85 2.40
N ASP A 233 47.76 -24.34 1.18
CA ASP A 233 49.05 -24.94 0.84
C ASP A 233 49.83 -23.93 0.01
N ASN A 234 50.94 -23.54 0.62
CA ASN A 234 51.93 -22.60 0.13
C ASN A 234 52.61 -23.16 -1.12
N GLU A 235 52.52 -22.45 -2.24
CA GLU A 235 53.63 -22.44 -3.19
C GLU A 235 54.10 -21.03 -3.46
N GLN A 236 55.41 -20.89 -3.30
CA GLN A 236 56.19 -19.67 -3.25
C GLN A 236 56.24 -19.00 -4.61
N VAL A 237 55.90 -17.70 -4.68
CA VAL A 237 56.30 -16.86 -5.81
C VAL A 237 57.39 -15.91 -5.33
N HIS A 238 58.63 -16.23 -5.69
CA HIS A 238 59.77 -15.32 -5.54
C HIS A 238 59.63 -14.16 -6.53
N ILE A 239 59.50 -12.94 -6.01
CA ILE A 239 59.69 -11.70 -6.78
C ILE A 239 61.09 -11.18 -6.47
N GLY A 240 62.00 -11.34 -7.43
CA GLY A 240 63.35 -10.77 -7.41
C GLY A 240 63.62 -10.03 -8.73
N LYS A 241 64.18 -8.83 -8.60
CA LYS A 241 64.49 -7.84 -9.64
C LYS A 241 65.28 -8.35 -10.84
#